data_AF-A0A497QUK3-F1
#
_entry.id   AF-A0A497QUK3-F1
#
_cell.length_a   1.000
_cell.length_b   1.000
_cell.length_c   1.000
_cell.angle_alpha   90.00
_cell.angle_beta   90.00
_cell.angle_gamma   90.00
#
_symmetry.space_group_name_H-M   'P 1'
#
loop_
_entity.id
_entity.type
_entity.pdbx_description
1 polymer ?
#
loop_
_entity_poly.entity_id
_entity_poly.type
_entity_poly.pdbx_seq_one_letter_code
_entity_poly.pdbx_strand_id
1 'polypeptide(L)'
;MPLCPNCGSSVDDGLTVCPFCHAKIPLTTLPQMPEPEVSEHQEIFQQPESKTKTSGITTEPEGEEEIILHTPTIEELEKAEETVLQEQTVDLEIVPERRYWLWFLLGVGTVGIIFLIYLFINIEDLERHSYYPLDSRAEPINVNTSQTMMIFLVAICFGFIPILWWIYYKKYASLYDHLKEQKKETAPYKVPRPIWYMLPLISSHLLALIPTIVGFATGINIREAIPPLFWSILAIVILFTSINFVLDFLWQRAFNAHLKMTMAKLSLKKTQEAFPKPS
;
A
#
# COMPACT_ATOMS: atom_id res chain seq x y z
N MET A 1 -16.51 24.32 16.73
CA MET A 1 -16.51 23.93 15.31
C MET A 1 -17.92 23.62 14.88
N PRO A 2 -18.54 24.45 14.02
CA PRO A 2 -19.87 24.19 13.49
C PRO A 2 -19.89 22.92 12.64
N LEU A 3 -21.00 22.19 12.70
CA LEU A 3 -21.24 20.99 11.89
C LEU A 3 -22.13 21.36 10.70
N CYS A 4 -21.84 20.81 9.52
CA CYS A 4 -22.70 20.99 8.37
C CYS A 4 -24.07 20.33 8.62
N PRO A 5 -25.20 21.06 8.52
CA PRO A 5 -26.52 20.49 8.80
C PRO A 5 -26.95 19.42 7.78
N ASN A 6 -26.31 19.36 6.60
CA ASN A 6 -26.65 18.41 5.55
C ASN A 6 -25.85 17.09 5.66
N CYS A 7 -24.55 17.15 5.98
CA CYS A 7 -23.68 15.96 5.97
C CYS A 7 -23.00 15.65 7.31
N GLY A 8 -23.13 16.50 8.33
CA GLY A 8 -22.56 16.27 9.67
C GLY A 8 -21.04 16.43 9.76
N SER A 9 -20.36 16.89 8.71
CA SER A 9 -18.91 17.14 8.73
C SER A 9 -18.59 18.45 9.46
N SER A 10 -17.48 18.49 10.21
CA SER A 10 -16.96 19.73 10.80
C SER A 10 -16.48 20.70 9.71
N VAL A 11 -16.84 21.97 9.85
CA VAL A 11 -16.46 23.04 8.92
C VAL A 11 -15.88 24.21 9.69
N ASP A 12 -14.94 24.92 9.08
CA ASP A 12 -14.32 26.11 9.66
C ASP A 12 -15.32 27.28 9.71
N ASP A 13 -15.18 28.11 10.75
CA ASP A 13 -16.03 29.28 10.95
C ASP A 13 -15.89 30.28 9.77
N GLY A 14 -17.03 30.80 9.30
CA GLY A 14 -17.09 31.79 8.20
C GLY A 14 -17.27 31.24 6.79
N LEU A 15 -17.30 29.91 6.59
CA LEU A 15 -17.60 29.31 5.29
C LEU A 15 -19.10 29.33 4.97
N THR A 16 -19.47 29.88 3.80
CA THR A 16 -20.86 29.93 3.31
C THR A 16 -21.29 28.68 2.54
N VAL A 17 -20.34 27.81 2.18
CA VAL A 17 -20.57 26.58 1.43
C VAL A 17 -19.74 25.46 2.04
N CYS A 18 -20.37 24.31 2.32
CA CYS A 18 -19.67 23.15 2.85
C CYS A 18 -18.74 22.53 1.79
N PRO A 19 -17.44 22.34 2.06
CA PRO A 19 -16.50 21.76 1.08
C PRO A 19 -16.74 20.27 0.80
N PHE A 20 -17.51 19.58 1.66
CA PHE A 20 -17.75 18.14 1.51
C PHE A 20 -19.00 17.82 0.69
N CYS A 21 -20.11 18.52 0.95
CA CYS A 21 -21.39 18.26 0.27
C CYS A 21 -21.86 19.41 -0.64
N HIS A 22 -21.12 20.52 -0.68
CA HIS A 22 -21.45 21.74 -1.45
C HIS A 22 -22.80 22.40 -1.12
N ALA A 23 -23.44 22.00 -0.01
CA ALA A 23 -24.63 22.68 0.48
C ALA A 23 -24.28 24.09 1.00
N LYS A 24 -25.15 25.07 0.73
CA LYS A 24 -25.05 26.40 1.34
C LYS A 24 -25.31 26.30 2.84
N ILE A 25 -24.40 26.83 3.63
CA ILE A 25 -24.55 26.92 5.08
C ILE A 25 -25.29 28.23 5.35
N PRO A 26 -26.51 28.20 5.92
CA PRO A 26 -27.19 29.43 6.29
C PRO A 26 -26.33 30.15 7.33
N LEU A 27 -25.99 31.41 7.05
CA LEU A 27 -25.39 32.32 8.03
C LEU A 27 -26.45 32.56 9.10
N THR A 28 -26.52 31.65 10.07
CA THR A 28 -27.28 31.87 11.29
C THR A 28 -26.59 33.02 12.00
N THR A 29 -27.24 34.17 12.00
CA THR A 29 -26.87 35.35 12.77
C THR A 29 -26.53 34.89 14.19
N LEU A 30 -25.24 34.94 14.54
CA LEU A 30 -24.78 34.51 15.86
C LEU A 30 -25.61 35.26 16.92
N PRO A 31 -26.25 34.55 17.87
CA PRO A 31 -26.78 35.18 19.07
C PRO A 31 -25.65 35.97 19.72
N GLN A 32 -25.89 37.25 20.03
CA GLN A 32 -24.96 38.06 20.83
C GLN A 32 -24.64 37.30 22.11
N MET A 33 -23.38 36.91 22.24
CA MET A 33 -22.87 36.19 23.39
C MET A 33 -22.90 37.14 24.61
N PRO A 34 -23.59 36.78 25.71
CA PRO A 34 -23.53 37.55 26.94
C PRO A 34 -22.12 37.54 27.51
N GLU A 35 -21.76 38.67 28.10
CA GLU A 35 -20.52 38.94 28.81
C GLU A 35 -20.21 37.84 29.85
N PRO A 36 -18.98 37.31 29.92
CA PRO A 36 -18.67 36.18 30.80
C PRO A 36 -18.55 36.63 32.27
N GLU A 37 -19.44 36.11 33.12
CA GLU A 37 -19.21 36.06 34.57
C GLU A 37 -18.08 35.08 34.89
N VAL A 38 -17.11 35.58 35.65
CA VAL A 38 -15.97 34.84 36.18
C VAL A 38 -16.48 33.83 37.21
N SER A 39 -16.31 32.54 36.92
CA SER A 39 -16.49 31.46 37.88
C SER A 39 -15.25 30.57 37.87
N GLU A 40 -14.52 30.61 38.99
CA GLU A 40 -13.49 29.66 39.36
C GLU A 40 -14.08 28.26 39.46
N HIS A 41 -13.56 27.30 38.69
CA HIS A 41 -13.71 25.89 39.03
C HIS A 41 -12.42 25.10 38.75
N GLN A 42 -12.06 24.35 39.79
CA GLN A 42 -10.84 23.60 40.02
C GLN A 42 -10.62 22.43 39.04
N GLU A 43 -9.34 22.16 38.85
CA GLU A 43 -8.70 21.01 38.21
C GLU A 43 -9.19 19.65 38.75
N ILE A 44 -9.42 18.68 37.85
CA ILE A 44 -9.16 17.26 38.10
C ILE A 44 -8.58 16.64 36.82
N PHE A 45 -7.26 16.47 36.81
CA PHE A 45 -6.53 15.71 35.78
C PHE A 45 -6.63 14.22 36.11
N GLN A 46 -7.29 13.42 35.27
CA GLN A 46 -7.25 11.95 35.35
C GLN A 46 -6.16 11.41 34.43
N GLN A 47 -5.18 10.74 35.04
CA GLN A 47 -4.09 10.00 34.40
C GLN A 47 -4.61 8.62 33.93
N PRO A 48 -4.26 8.13 32.73
CA PRO A 48 -4.61 6.79 32.30
C PRO A 48 -3.67 5.72 32.89
N GLU A 49 -4.27 4.70 33.51
CA GLU A 49 -3.61 3.49 34.01
C GLU A 49 -3.02 2.65 32.85
N SER A 50 -1.69 2.48 32.83
CA SER A 50 -1.03 1.48 31.96
C SER A 50 -0.82 0.18 32.74
N LYS A 51 -1.43 -0.91 32.25
CA LYS A 51 -1.21 -2.27 32.74
C LYS A 51 -0.06 -2.91 31.96
N THR A 52 1.12 -2.99 32.55
CA THR A 52 2.22 -3.83 32.06
C THR A 52 2.43 -4.99 33.01
N LYS A 53 2.33 -6.21 32.45
CA LYS A 53 2.44 -7.49 33.13
C LYS A 53 3.90 -7.81 33.46
N THR A 54 4.14 -8.13 34.72
CA THR A 54 5.39 -8.63 35.31
C THR A 54 5.65 -10.10 34.99
N SER A 55 6.87 -10.42 34.56
CA SER A 55 7.57 -11.71 34.72
C SER A 55 9.02 -11.47 34.26
N GLY A 56 10.11 -11.82 34.95
CA GLY A 56 10.30 -12.52 36.22
C GLY A 56 11.63 -12.07 36.83
N ILE A 57 11.74 -12.29 38.14
CA ILE A 57 12.81 -11.83 39.03
C ILE A 57 14.03 -12.75 38.92
N THR A 58 15.23 -12.19 38.85
CA THR A 58 16.40 -12.74 39.54
C THR A 58 17.24 -11.59 40.07
N THR A 59 17.32 -11.52 41.39
CA THR A 59 17.98 -10.53 42.25
C THR A 59 19.49 -10.78 42.35
N GLU A 60 20.28 -9.72 42.22
CA GLU A 60 21.42 -9.41 43.12
C GLU A 60 21.47 -7.88 43.36
N PRO A 61 21.80 -7.41 44.58
CA PRO A 61 21.65 -6.01 44.97
C PRO A 61 22.99 -5.22 44.97
N GLU A 62 22.85 -3.92 45.17
CA GLU A 62 23.88 -2.93 45.54
C GLU A 62 24.64 -2.24 44.40
N GLY A 63 23.92 -1.35 43.74
CA GLY A 63 24.44 -0.10 43.19
C GLY A 63 23.25 0.85 43.02
N GLU A 64 23.18 1.91 43.83
CA GLU A 64 22.23 3.01 43.59
C GLU A 64 22.64 3.72 42.29
N GLU A 65 22.23 3.18 41.15
CA GLU A 65 22.27 3.89 39.88
C GLU A 65 21.18 4.96 39.91
N GLU A 66 21.59 6.17 40.25
CA GLU A 66 20.81 7.38 40.08
C GLU A 66 20.33 7.46 38.63
N ILE A 67 19.04 7.22 38.41
CA ILE A 67 18.41 7.33 37.10
C ILE A 67 18.33 8.83 36.77
N ILE A 68 19.39 9.36 36.18
CA ILE A 68 19.42 10.72 35.65
C ILE A 68 18.53 10.73 34.40
N LEU A 69 17.30 11.22 34.55
CA LEU A 69 16.41 11.51 33.42
C LEU A 69 17.05 12.66 32.61
N HIS A 70 17.75 12.31 31.54
CA HIS A 70 18.21 13.29 30.56
C HIS A 70 16.99 13.79 29.77
N THR A 71 16.43 14.92 30.20
CA THR A 71 15.49 15.68 29.38
C THR A 71 16.30 16.33 28.25
N PRO A 72 16.01 16.01 26.98
CA PRO A 72 16.72 16.61 25.87
C PRO A 72 16.50 18.13 25.89
N THR A 73 17.56 18.87 25.61
CA THR A 73 17.50 20.32 25.55
C THR A 73 16.67 20.78 24.34
N ILE A 74 16.12 22.00 24.39
CA ILE A 74 15.33 22.56 23.27
C ILE A 74 16.17 22.59 21.99
N GLU A 75 17.47 22.89 22.10
CA GLU A 75 18.41 22.86 20.96
C GLU A 75 18.61 21.44 20.39
N GLU A 76 18.57 20.39 21.21
CA GLU A 76 18.62 19.00 20.74
C GLU A 76 17.33 18.57 20.05
N LEU A 77 16.18 19.07 20.52
CA LEU A 77 14.88 18.85 19.88
C LEU A 77 14.80 19.58 18.53
N GLU A 78 15.19 20.86 18.46
CA GLU A 78 15.23 21.62 17.21
C GLU A 78 16.21 21.01 16.21
N LYS A 79 17.38 20.57 16.67
CA LYS A 79 18.36 19.92 15.80
C LYS A 79 17.89 18.53 15.35
N ALA A 80 17.21 17.77 16.20
CA ALA A 80 16.59 16.51 15.79
C ALA A 80 15.46 16.74 14.77
N GLU A 81 14.66 17.78 14.94
CA GLU A 81 13.61 18.17 14.01
C GLU A 81 14.17 18.65 12.66
N GLU A 82 15.23 19.47 12.67
CA GLU A 82 15.97 19.87 11.46
C GLU A 82 16.63 18.69 10.77
N THR A 83 17.23 17.75 11.52
CA THR A 83 17.86 16.56 10.95
C THR A 83 16.81 15.66 10.31
N VAL A 84 15.65 15.48 10.94
CA VAL A 84 14.51 14.73 10.40
C VAL A 84 13.94 15.42 9.15
N LEU A 85 13.84 16.75 9.13
CA LEU A 85 13.42 17.53 7.96
C LEU A 85 14.43 17.44 6.81
N GLN A 86 15.74 17.51 7.09
CA GLN A 86 16.80 17.38 6.08
C GLN A 86 16.87 15.96 5.51
N GLU A 87 16.70 14.93 6.33
CA GLU A 87 16.60 13.53 5.87
C GLU A 87 15.32 13.31 5.06
N GLN A 88 14.25 14.06 5.32
CA GLN A 88 13.01 13.99 4.55
C GLN A 88 13.07 14.75 3.22
N THR A 89 14.10 15.60 3.01
CA THR A 89 14.42 16.21 1.72
C THR A 89 15.38 15.40 0.86
N VAL A 90 15.61 14.11 1.17
CA VAL A 90 16.20 13.18 0.20
C VAL A 90 15.38 13.30 -1.08
N ASP A 91 16.01 13.84 -2.13
CA ASP A 91 15.40 14.05 -3.44
C ASP A 91 14.65 12.78 -3.81
N LEU A 92 13.31 12.81 -3.71
CA LEU A 92 12.49 11.65 -4.01
C LEU A 92 12.80 11.24 -5.44
N GLU A 93 13.53 10.14 -5.58
CA GLU A 93 13.95 9.64 -6.88
C GLU A 93 12.67 9.37 -7.69
N ILE A 94 12.52 10.12 -8.79
CA ILE A 94 11.31 10.07 -9.61
C ILE A 94 11.27 8.70 -10.29
N VAL A 95 10.36 7.85 -9.84
CA VAL A 95 10.13 6.54 -10.46
C VAL A 95 9.63 6.77 -11.90
N PRO A 96 10.34 6.24 -12.91
CA PRO A 96 9.98 6.48 -14.31
C PRO A 96 8.68 5.76 -14.70
N GLU A 97 7.88 6.38 -15.56
CA GLU A 97 6.66 5.75 -16.09
C GLU A 97 7.01 4.54 -16.98
N ARG A 98 6.52 3.35 -16.61
CA ARG A 98 6.75 2.11 -17.35
C ARG A 98 5.57 1.76 -18.24
N ARG A 99 5.86 1.33 -19.48
CA ARG A 99 4.88 0.80 -20.44
C ARG A 99 4.86 -0.73 -20.38
N TYR A 100 3.84 -1.31 -19.76
CA TYR A 100 3.72 -2.77 -19.56
C TYR A 100 3.92 -3.60 -20.85
N TRP A 101 3.30 -3.21 -21.97
CA TRP A 101 3.37 -3.96 -23.23
C TRP A 101 4.80 -4.14 -23.75
N LEU A 102 5.67 -3.13 -23.57
CA LEU A 102 7.07 -3.22 -24.01
C LEU A 102 7.81 -4.29 -23.20
N TRP A 103 7.66 -4.26 -21.87
CA TRP A 103 8.26 -5.24 -20.96
C TRP A 103 7.72 -6.65 -21.18
N PHE A 104 6.44 -6.76 -21.50
CA PHE A 104 5.83 -8.04 -21.86
C PHE A 104 6.44 -8.61 -23.15
N LEU A 105 6.51 -7.83 -24.24
CA LEU A 105 7.12 -8.29 -25.49
C LEU A 105 8.59 -8.68 -25.33
N LEU A 106 9.37 -7.89 -24.59
CA LEU A 106 10.75 -8.22 -24.23
C LEU A 106 10.83 -9.49 -23.37
N GLY A 107 9.87 -9.66 -22.46
CA GLY A 107 9.69 -10.87 -21.68
C GLY A 107 9.48 -12.10 -22.55
N VAL A 108 8.54 -12.04 -23.50
CA VAL A 108 8.29 -13.13 -24.45
C VAL A 108 9.55 -13.45 -25.26
N GLY A 109 10.27 -12.44 -25.76
CA GLY A 109 11.51 -12.62 -26.50
C GLY A 109 12.67 -13.24 -25.70
N THR A 110 12.62 -13.13 -24.37
CA THR A 110 13.66 -13.66 -23.45
C THR A 110 13.19 -14.86 -22.63
N VAL A 111 12.11 -15.51 -23.05
CA VAL A 111 11.56 -16.69 -22.36
C VAL A 111 11.23 -16.36 -20.88
N GLY A 112 10.77 -15.14 -20.62
CA GLY A 112 10.30 -14.68 -19.32
C GLY A 112 11.35 -14.05 -18.40
N ILE A 113 12.65 -14.06 -18.75
CA ILE A 113 13.70 -13.51 -17.88
C ILE A 113 13.51 -11.99 -17.67
N ILE A 114 13.34 -11.21 -18.75
CA ILE A 114 13.11 -9.76 -18.63
C ILE A 114 11.79 -9.48 -17.91
N PHE A 115 10.79 -10.35 -18.07
CA PHE A 115 9.51 -10.18 -17.39
C PHE A 115 9.64 -10.35 -15.87
N LEU A 116 10.44 -11.32 -15.41
CA LEU A 116 10.77 -11.47 -13.98
C LEU A 116 11.47 -10.23 -13.44
N ILE A 117 12.48 -9.72 -14.14
CA ILE A 117 13.18 -8.48 -13.76
C ILE A 117 12.17 -7.34 -13.64
N TYR A 118 11.26 -7.20 -14.61
CA TYR A 118 10.19 -6.20 -14.56
C TYR A 118 9.29 -6.35 -13.33
N LEU A 119 8.90 -7.57 -12.94
CA LEU A 119 8.10 -7.80 -11.73
C LEU A 119 8.84 -7.39 -10.46
N PHE A 120 10.13 -7.73 -10.34
CA PHE A 120 10.96 -7.32 -9.21
C PHE A 120 11.08 -5.79 -9.14
N ILE A 121 11.33 -5.14 -10.27
CA ILE A 121 11.43 -3.68 -10.30
C ILE A 121 10.10 -3.02 -9.89
N ASN A 122 8.94 -3.54 -10.30
CA ASN A 122 7.65 -2.98 -9.83
C ASN A 122 7.47 -3.15 -8.32
N ILE A 123 7.98 -4.23 -7.75
CA ILE A 123 7.94 -4.48 -6.31
C ILE A 123 8.88 -3.51 -5.58
N GLU A 124 10.07 -3.28 -6.12
CA GLU A 124 11.01 -2.30 -5.58
C GLU A 124 10.45 -0.87 -5.69
N ASP A 125 9.86 -0.50 -6.83
CA ASP A 125 9.19 0.77 -7.04
C ASP A 125 8.05 0.96 -6.02
N LEU A 126 7.28 -0.09 -5.72
CA LEU A 126 6.26 -0.12 -4.66
C LEU A 126 6.86 0.03 -3.25
N GLU A 127 7.99 -0.61 -2.97
CA GLU A 127 8.67 -0.49 -1.67
C GLU A 127 9.26 0.90 -1.48
N ARG A 128 9.82 1.49 -2.53
CA ARG A 128 10.25 2.89 -2.51
C ARG A 128 9.09 3.86 -2.28
N HIS A 129 7.86 3.46 -2.63
CA HIS A 129 6.67 4.22 -2.26
C HIS A 129 6.41 4.29 -0.75
N SER A 130 7.00 3.40 0.06
CA SER A 130 6.91 3.48 1.53
C SER A 130 7.62 4.71 2.13
N TYR A 131 8.50 5.37 1.38
CA TYR A 131 9.19 6.58 1.81
C TYR A 131 8.34 7.86 1.65
N TYR A 132 7.19 7.79 0.98
CA TYR A 132 6.27 8.92 0.83
C TYR A 132 5.61 9.26 2.19
N PRO A 133 5.00 10.47 2.33
CA PRO A 133 4.39 10.91 3.59
C PRO A 133 3.45 9.85 4.19
N LEU A 134 3.36 9.77 5.52
CA LEU A 134 2.64 8.72 6.27
C LEU A 134 1.21 8.48 5.76
N ASP A 135 0.50 9.54 5.39
CA ASP A 135 -0.85 9.53 4.82
C ASP A 135 -0.96 8.74 3.49
N SER A 136 0.18 8.40 2.92
CA SER A 136 0.38 7.70 1.65
C SER A 136 1.31 6.48 1.78
N ARG A 137 1.52 5.93 2.97
CA ARG A 137 2.32 4.69 3.14
C ARG A 137 1.46 3.45 2.99
N ALA A 138 1.98 2.45 2.27
CA ALA A 138 1.58 1.07 2.46
C ALA A 138 2.33 0.51 3.68
N GLU A 139 1.74 -0.46 4.41
CA GLU A 139 2.49 -1.16 5.45
C GLU A 139 3.77 -1.76 4.85
N PRO A 140 4.97 -1.49 5.42
CA PRO A 140 6.20 -2.04 4.92
C PRO A 140 6.14 -3.56 5.03
N ILE A 141 6.33 -4.23 3.90
CA ILE A 141 6.33 -5.69 3.86
C ILE A 141 7.67 -6.13 4.42
N ASN A 142 7.68 -6.56 5.68
CA ASN A 142 8.85 -7.15 6.30
C ASN A 142 9.07 -8.55 5.71
N VAL A 143 9.75 -8.62 4.56
CA VAL A 143 10.15 -9.90 3.98
C VAL A 143 11.34 -10.41 4.80
N ASN A 144 11.04 -11.19 5.83
CA ASN A 144 12.09 -11.80 6.64
C ASN A 144 12.98 -12.67 5.73
N THR A 145 14.30 -12.55 5.86
CA THR A 145 15.29 -13.33 5.09
C THR A 145 15.00 -14.83 5.08
N SER A 146 14.38 -15.34 6.16
CA SER A 146 13.91 -16.72 6.29
C SER A 146 12.79 -17.07 5.30
N GLN A 147 11.85 -16.16 5.02
CA GLN A 147 10.79 -16.35 4.02
C GLN A 147 11.37 -16.40 2.61
N THR A 148 12.33 -15.51 2.29
CA THR A 148 12.98 -15.50 0.98
C THR A 148 13.72 -16.82 0.70
N MET A 149 14.44 -17.35 1.69
CA MET A 149 15.10 -18.66 1.56
C MET A 149 14.09 -19.80 1.39
N MET A 150 12.98 -19.78 2.12
CA MET A 150 11.94 -20.80 1.99
C MET A 150 11.26 -20.76 0.62
N ILE A 151 11.01 -19.56 0.08
CA ILE A 151 10.48 -19.37 -1.29
C ILE A 151 11.44 -19.90 -2.34
N PHE A 152 12.74 -19.67 -2.18
CA PHE A 152 13.77 -20.18 -3.09
C PHE A 152 13.85 -21.72 -3.06
N LEU A 153 13.70 -22.32 -1.89
CA LEU A 153 13.71 -23.77 -1.71
C LEU A 153 12.46 -24.43 -2.32
N VAL A 154 11.29 -23.81 -2.12
CA VAL A 154 10.03 -24.20 -2.80
C VAL A 154 10.18 -24.11 -4.32
N ALA A 155 10.89 -23.11 -4.84
CA ALA A 155 11.14 -22.97 -6.26
C ALA A 155 11.94 -24.11 -6.88
N ILE A 156 12.95 -24.60 -6.15
CA ILE A 156 13.78 -25.72 -6.59
C ILE A 156 12.94 -27.00 -6.59
N CYS A 157 12.06 -27.20 -5.61
CA CYS A 157 11.24 -28.39 -5.49
C CYS A 157 10.02 -28.43 -6.44
N PHE A 158 9.38 -27.28 -6.66
CA PHE A 158 8.09 -27.19 -7.37
C PHE A 158 8.17 -26.38 -8.68
N GLY A 159 9.37 -25.96 -9.07
CA GLY A 159 9.63 -25.12 -10.23
C GLY A 159 9.38 -23.63 -9.96
N PHE A 160 9.51 -22.80 -10.99
CA PHE A 160 9.36 -21.34 -10.89
C PHE A 160 7.92 -20.85 -10.62
N ILE A 161 6.94 -21.75 -10.73
CA ILE A 161 5.52 -21.41 -10.69
C ILE A 161 5.11 -20.86 -9.31
N PRO A 162 5.44 -21.47 -8.15
CA PRO A 162 5.06 -20.93 -6.86
C PRO A 162 5.75 -19.60 -6.53
N ILE A 163 6.99 -19.37 -7.00
CA ILE A 163 7.62 -18.05 -6.86
C ILE A 163 6.80 -17.02 -7.63
N LEU A 164 6.45 -17.32 -8.89
CA LEU A 164 5.65 -16.41 -9.70
C LEU A 164 4.33 -16.08 -8.99
N TRP A 165 3.65 -17.09 -8.43
CA TRP A 165 2.43 -16.88 -7.65
C TRP A 165 2.64 -15.94 -6.47
N TRP A 166 3.71 -16.15 -5.71
CA TRP A 166 4.05 -15.31 -4.58
C TRP A 166 4.35 -13.86 -4.99
N ILE A 167 5.18 -13.67 -6.02
CA ILE A 167 5.54 -12.35 -6.57
C ILE A 167 4.29 -11.61 -7.04
N TYR A 168 3.41 -12.31 -7.79
CA TYR A 168 2.14 -11.77 -8.25
C TYR A 168 1.29 -11.34 -7.05
N TYR A 169 1.04 -12.25 -6.11
CA TYR A 169 0.27 -11.94 -4.91
C TYR A 169 0.81 -10.71 -4.17
N LYS A 170 2.13 -10.65 -3.95
CA LYS A 170 2.81 -9.55 -3.25
C LYS A 170 2.64 -8.22 -3.98
N LYS A 171 2.86 -8.21 -5.30
CA LYS A 171 2.65 -7.04 -6.18
C LYS A 171 1.21 -6.52 -6.10
N TYR A 172 0.23 -7.43 -6.21
CA TYR A 172 -1.19 -7.05 -6.21
C TYR A 172 -1.70 -6.63 -4.84
N ALA A 173 -1.33 -7.36 -3.78
CA ALA A 173 -1.71 -7.07 -2.41
C ALA A 173 -1.18 -5.70 -1.97
N SER A 174 0.11 -5.43 -2.21
CA SER A 174 0.73 -4.16 -1.82
C SER A 174 0.01 -2.96 -2.43
N LEU A 175 -0.25 -2.97 -3.74
CA LEU A 175 -0.96 -1.86 -4.37
C LEU A 175 -2.44 -1.79 -3.96
N TYR A 176 -3.10 -2.94 -3.81
CA TYR A 176 -4.50 -2.99 -3.35
C TYR A 176 -4.65 -2.38 -1.96
N ASP A 177 -3.83 -2.82 -1.01
CA ASP A 177 -3.87 -2.34 0.37
C ASP A 177 -3.51 -0.86 0.46
N HIS A 178 -2.61 -0.40 -0.40
CA HIS A 178 -2.26 1.01 -0.50
C HIS A 178 -3.42 1.88 -1.04
N LEU A 179 -4.14 1.41 -2.07
CA LEU A 179 -5.17 2.19 -2.74
C LEU A 179 -6.58 2.02 -2.15
N LYS A 180 -6.83 1.00 -1.32
CA LYS A 180 -8.19 0.70 -0.83
C LYS A 180 -8.76 1.80 0.07
N GLU A 181 -7.92 2.44 0.86
CA GLU A 181 -8.27 3.50 1.83
C GLU A 181 -8.21 4.91 1.22
N GLN A 182 -7.62 5.04 0.03
CA GLN A 182 -7.46 6.33 -0.61
C GLN A 182 -8.76 6.87 -1.22
N LYS A 183 -8.94 8.19 -1.10
CA LYS A 183 -10.06 8.92 -1.74
C LYS A 183 -9.93 8.86 -3.26
N LYS A 184 -11.06 8.95 -3.96
CA LYS A 184 -11.12 8.91 -5.43
C LYS A 184 -10.27 10.00 -6.10
N GLU A 185 -10.08 11.14 -5.42
CA GLU A 185 -9.22 12.23 -5.87
C GLU A 185 -7.75 11.82 -5.90
N THR A 186 -7.28 11.00 -4.96
CA THR A 186 -5.87 10.59 -4.87
C THR A 186 -5.57 9.30 -5.62
N ALA A 187 -6.59 8.45 -5.77
CA ALA A 187 -6.54 7.18 -6.48
C ALA A 187 -7.70 7.09 -7.49
N PRO A 188 -7.53 7.60 -8.73
CA PRO A 188 -8.61 7.61 -9.72
C PRO A 188 -9.02 6.21 -10.19
N TYR A 189 -8.11 5.24 -10.07
CA TYR A 189 -8.35 3.84 -10.42
C TYR A 189 -8.20 2.96 -9.17
N LYS A 190 -9.23 2.15 -8.90
CA LYS A 190 -9.17 1.10 -7.88
C LYS A 190 -8.72 -0.21 -8.51
N VAL A 191 -7.91 -0.95 -7.77
CA VAL A 191 -7.40 -2.26 -8.17
C VAL A 191 -8.32 -3.33 -7.55
N PRO A 192 -8.72 -4.39 -8.28
CA PRO A 192 -9.46 -5.50 -7.70
C PRO A 192 -8.69 -6.20 -6.56
N ARG A 193 -9.37 -7.03 -5.77
CA ARG A 193 -8.69 -7.81 -4.71
C ARG A 193 -7.64 -8.74 -5.31
N PRO A 194 -6.49 -8.97 -4.63
CA PRO A 194 -5.40 -9.82 -5.11
C PRO A 194 -5.86 -11.24 -5.51
N ILE A 195 -6.84 -11.79 -4.80
CA ILE A 195 -7.38 -13.13 -5.10
C ILE A 195 -7.91 -13.26 -6.53
N TRP A 196 -8.47 -12.18 -7.11
CA TRP A 196 -8.98 -12.19 -8.49
C TRP A 196 -7.87 -12.26 -9.53
N TYR A 197 -6.67 -11.80 -9.18
CA TYR A 197 -5.47 -11.93 -10.01
C TYR A 197 -4.86 -13.31 -9.91
N MET A 198 -4.94 -13.92 -8.73
CA MET A 198 -4.43 -15.27 -8.50
C MET A 198 -5.32 -16.35 -9.10
N LEU A 199 -6.63 -16.13 -9.15
CA LEU A 199 -7.61 -17.14 -9.56
C LEU A 199 -7.36 -17.66 -11.00
N PRO A 200 -7.09 -16.81 -12.01
CA PRO A 200 -6.68 -17.27 -13.34
C PRO A 200 -5.45 -18.18 -13.35
N LEU A 201 -4.41 -17.84 -12.57
CA LEU A 201 -3.22 -18.68 -12.43
C LEU A 201 -3.56 -20.00 -11.74
N ILE A 202 -4.27 -19.96 -10.61
CA ILE A 202 -4.64 -21.18 -9.88
C ILE A 202 -5.47 -22.10 -10.79
N SER A 203 -6.48 -21.55 -11.47
CA SER A 203 -7.32 -22.28 -12.40
C SER A 203 -6.51 -22.89 -13.55
N SER A 204 -5.57 -22.17 -14.16
CA SER A 204 -4.77 -22.70 -15.27
C SER A 204 -3.93 -23.91 -14.87
N HIS A 205 -3.43 -23.94 -13.63
CA HIS A 205 -2.63 -25.06 -13.12
C HIS A 205 -3.49 -26.24 -12.70
N LEU A 206 -4.65 -26.00 -12.07
CA LEU A 206 -5.62 -27.06 -11.76
C LEU A 206 -6.14 -27.71 -13.05
N LEU A 207 -6.36 -26.92 -14.11
CA LEU A 207 -6.77 -27.42 -15.42
C LEU A 207 -5.72 -28.34 -16.06
N ALA A 208 -4.44 -28.12 -15.80
CA ALA A 208 -3.37 -29.02 -16.26
C ALA A 208 -3.40 -30.41 -15.58
N LEU A 209 -4.05 -30.55 -14.41
CA LEU A 209 -4.20 -31.84 -13.71
C LEU A 209 -5.38 -32.66 -14.23
N ILE A 210 -6.39 -32.03 -14.82
CA ILE A 210 -7.62 -32.70 -15.31
C ILE A 210 -7.31 -33.84 -16.30
N PRO A 211 -6.46 -33.66 -17.33
CA PRO A 211 -6.12 -34.74 -18.26
C PRO A 211 -5.52 -35.96 -17.56
N THR A 212 -4.64 -35.72 -16.58
CA THR A 212 -3.98 -36.78 -15.80
C THR A 212 -5.02 -37.56 -14.97
N ILE A 213 -5.92 -36.84 -14.30
CA ILE A 213 -6.98 -37.44 -13.47
C ILE A 213 -7.97 -38.23 -14.36
N VAL A 214 -8.41 -37.65 -15.47
CA VAL A 214 -9.33 -38.29 -16.42
C VAL A 214 -8.69 -39.52 -17.04
N GLY A 215 -7.44 -39.44 -17.49
CA GLY A 215 -6.70 -40.57 -18.04
C GLY A 215 -6.56 -41.72 -17.05
N PHE A 216 -6.27 -41.41 -15.78
CA PHE A 216 -6.20 -42.40 -14.71
C PHE A 216 -7.57 -43.04 -14.41
N ALA A 217 -8.64 -42.24 -14.34
CA ALA A 217 -9.98 -42.71 -13.96
C ALA A 217 -10.69 -43.51 -15.07
N THR A 218 -10.48 -43.16 -16.33
CA THR A 218 -11.24 -43.73 -17.46
C THR A 218 -10.53 -44.88 -18.17
N GLY A 219 -9.23 -45.10 -17.91
CA GLY A 219 -8.43 -46.10 -18.61
C GLY A 219 -8.27 -45.83 -20.12
N ILE A 220 -8.65 -44.63 -20.58
CA ILE A 220 -8.49 -44.21 -21.97
C ILE A 220 -7.00 -44.24 -22.34
N ASN A 221 -6.69 -44.77 -23.52
CA ASN A 221 -5.34 -44.73 -24.05
C ASN A 221 -4.92 -43.26 -24.26
N ILE A 222 -4.09 -42.75 -23.35
CA ILE A 222 -3.60 -41.38 -23.33
C ILE A 222 -3.06 -40.95 -24.71
N ARG A 223 -2.47 -41.88 -25.47
CA ARG A 223 -1.88 -41.59 -26.78
C ARG A 223 -2.88 -41.07 -27.81
N GLU A 224 -4.14 -41.51 -27.77
CA GLU A 224 -5.19 -41.09 -28.69
C GLU A 224 -5.91 -39.82 -28.20
N ALA A 225 -5.98 -39.64 -26.88
CA ALA A 225 -6.59 -38.46 -26.28
C ALA A 225 -5.66 -37.23 -26.25
N ILE A 226 -4.33 -37.42 -26.41
CA ILE A 226 -3.32 -36.35 -26.33
C ILE A 226 -3.62 -35.17 -27.28
N PRO A 227 -3.89 -35.35 -28.59
CA PRO A 227 -4.05 -34.20 -29.49
C PRO A 227 -5.23 -33.29 -29.13
N PRO A 228 -6.48 -33.77 -28.95
CA PRO A 228 -7.60 -32.88 -28.58
C PRO A 228 -7.45 -32.31 -27.17
N LEU A 229 -6.87 -33.07 -26.23
CA LEU A 229 -6.57 -32.56 -24.88
C LEU A 229 -5.54 -31.44 -24.94
N PHE A 230 -4.46 -31.60 -25.71
CA PHE A 230 -3.42 -30.60 -25.88
C PHE A 230 -4.00 -29.28 -26.41
N TRP A 231 -4.78 -29.32 -27.50
CA TRP A 231 -5.39 -28.10 -28.05
C TRP A 231 -6.37 -27.44 -27.09
N SER A 232 -7.15 -28.23 -26.35
CA SER A 232 -8.10 -27.71 -25.35
C SER A 232 -7.37 -27.04 -24.19
N ILE A 233 -6.32 -27.68 -23.65
CA ILE A 233 -5.48 -27.13 -22.59
C ILE A 233 -4.78 -25.87 -23.09
N LEU A 234 -4.22 -25.88 -24.30
CA LEU A 234 -3.55 -24.73 -24.89
C LEU A 234 -4.51 -23.53 -25.02
N ALA A 235 -5.71 -23.74 -25.55
CA ALA A 235 -6.73 -22.68 -25.66
C ALA A 235 -7.10 -22.10 -24.29
N ILE A 236 -7.26 -22.97 -23.29
CA ILE A 236 -7.53 -22.58 -21.91
C ILE A 236 -6.37 -21.78 -21.32
N VAL A 237 -5.12 -22.22 -21.51
CA VAL A 237 -3.93 -21.50 -21.07
C VAL A 237 -3.85 -20.13 -21.73
N ILE A 238 -4.11 -20.03 -23.04
CA ILE A 238 -4.16 -18.74 -23.75
C ILE A 238 -5.25 -17.83 -23.18
N LEU A 239 -6.44 -18.36 -22.91
CA LEU A 239 -7.53 -17.59 -22.31
C LEU A 239 -7.14 -17.06 -20.91
N PHE A 240 -6.65 -17.92 -20.02
CA PHE A 240 -6.28 -17.51 -18.66
C PHE A 240 -5.07 -16.57 -18.63
N THR A 241 -4.08 -16.76 -19.52
CA THR A 241 -2.95 -15.82 -19.66
C THR A 241 -3.41 -14.46 -20.20
N SER A 242 -4.38 -14.42 -21.11
CA SER A 242 -4.94 -13.15 -21.59
C SER A 242 -5.65 -12.35 -20.48
N ILE A 243 -6.34 -13.03 -19.55
CA ILE A 243 -6.95 -12.40 -18.37
C ILE A 243 -5.86 -11.77 -17.50
N ASN A 244 -4.79 -12.52 -17.19
CA ASN A 244 -3.65 -12.01 -16.42
C ASN A 244 -3.01 -10.78 -17.09
N PHE A 245 -2.90 -10.80 -18.41
CA PHE A 245 -2.37 -9.68 -19.19
C PHE A 245 -3.22 -8.41 -19.04
N VAL A 246 -4.54 -8.52 -19.16
CA VAL A 246 -5.47 -7.38 -18.96
C VAL A 246 -5.37 -6.85 -17.53
N LEU A 247 -5.30 -7.76 -16.57
CA LEU A 247 -5.20 -7.45 -15.16
C LEU A 247 -3.88 -6.73 -14.81
N ASP A 248 -2.73 -7.20 -15.30
CA ASP A 248 -1.43 -6.53 -15.14
C ASP A 248 -1.44 -5.13 -15.78
N PHE A 249 -2.09 -4.99 -16.94
CA PHE A 249 -2.23 -3.69 -17.61
C PHE A 249 -3.05 -2.70 -16.77
N LEU A 250 -4.19 -3.13 -16.22
CA LEU A 250 -5.03 -2.32 -15.33
C LEU A 250 -4.27 -1.91 -14.06
N TRP A 251 -3.50 -2.84 -13.51
CA TRP A 251 -2.65 -2.58 -12.36
C TRP A 251 -1.58 -1.53 -12.65
N GLN A 252 -0.84 -1.66 -13.77
CA GLN A 252 0.20 -0.69 -14.13
C GLN A 252 -0.40 0.69 -14.36
N ARG A 253 -1.58 0.75 -14.97
CA ARG A 253 -2.31 2.01 -15.18
C ARG A 253 -2.69 2.66 -13.85
N ALA A 254 -3.20 1.88 -12.89
CA ALA A 254 -3.55 2.39 -11.57
C ALA A 254 -2.30 2.90 -10.82
N PHE A 255 -1.21 2.13 -10.86
CA PHE A 255 0.08 2.52 -10.29
C PHE A 255 0.61 3.83 -10.87
N ASN A 256 0.73 3.93 -12.20
CA ASN A 256 1.24 5.13 -12.87
C ASN A 256 0.35 6.37 -12.60
N ALA A 257 -0.98 6.19 -12.54
CA ALA A 257 -1.90 7.28 -12.26
C ALA A 257 -1.75 7.79 -10.82
N HIS A 258 -1.61 6.88 -9.86
CA HIS A 258 -1.35 7.24 -8.47
C HIS A 258 -0.01 7.98 -8.35
N LEU A 259 1.03 7.48 -9.00
CA LEU A 259 2.36 8.09 -8.99
C LEU A 259 2.34 9.54 -9.49
N LYS A 260 1.66 9.78 -10.62
CA LYS A 260 1.48 11.14 -11.17
C LYS A 260 0.76 12.07 -10.19
N MET A 261 -0.28 11.57 -9.52
CA MET A 261 -1.05 12.35 -8.55
C MET A 261 -0.20 12.72 -7.33
N THR A 262 0.56 11.76 -6.80
CA THR A 262 1.42 11.95 -5.64
C THR A 262 2.55 12.94 -5.95
N MET A 263 3.18 12.82 -7.12
CA MET A 263 4.19 13.78 -7.59
C MET A 263 3.62 15.19 -7.75
N ALA A 264 2.42 15.33 -8.32
CA ALA A 264 1.75 16.63 -8.45
C ALA A 264 1.52 17.28 -7.07
N LYS A 265 1.06 16.51 -6.08
CA LYS A 265 0.86 17.00 -4.71
C LYS A 265 2.16 17.44 -4.05
N LEU A 266 3.23 16.65 -4.17
CA LEU A 266 4.54 17.02 -3.63
C LEU A 266 5.08 18.30 -4.27
N SER A 267 4.92 18.47 -5.59
CA SER A 267 5.32 19.69 -6.28
C SER A 267 4.56 20.93 -5.81
N LEU A 268 3.25 20.79 -5.55
CA LEU A 268 2.43 21.87 -5.02
C LEU A 268 2.83 22.24 -3.59
N LYS A 269 3.08 21.24 -2.74
CA LYS A 269 3.53 21.44 -1.36
C LYS A 269 4.87 22.20 -1.32
N LYS A 270 5.84 21.75 -2.13
CA LYS A 270 7.15 22.43 -2.28
C LYS A 270 7.01 23.87 -2.77
N THR A 271 6.06 24.13 -3.67
CA THR A 271 5.79 25.50 -4.17
C THR A 271 5.14 26.37 -3.08
N GLN A 272 4.25 25.83 -2.26
CA GLN A 272 3.63 26.55 -1.15
C GLN A 272 4.64 26.89 -0.04
N GLU A 273 5.59 25.99 0.23
CA GLU A 273 6.68 26.22 1.18
C GLU A 273 7.67 27.28 0.67
N ALA A 274 7.94 27.32 -0.64
CA ALA A 274 8.80 28.34 -1.25
C ALA A 274 8.16 29.75 -1.31
N PHE A 275 6.83 29.84 -1.28
CA PHE A 275 6.08 31.09 -1.35
C PHE A 275 5.00 31.15 -0.26
N PRO A 276 5.39 31.33 1.01
CA PRO A 276 4.43 31.44 2.09
C PRO A 276 3.50 32.63 1.82
N LYS A 277 2.19 32.41 2.01
CA LYS A 277 1.22 33.51 1.86
C LYS A 277 1.61 34.64 2.82
N PRO A 278 1.61 35.91 2.36
CA PRO A 278 1.84 37.04 3.25
C PRO A 278 0.78 37.02 4.35
N SER A 279 1.26 37.04 5.59
CA SER A 279 0.46 37.13 6.83
C SER A 279 -0.26 38.47 6.93
#